data_AF-A0A1V5J2S0-F1
#
_entry.id   AF-A0A1V5J2S0-F1
#
_cell.length_a   1.000
_cell.length_b   1.000
_cell.length_c   1.000
_cell.angle_alpha   90.00
_cell.angle_beta   90.00
_cell.angle_gamma   90.00
#
_symmetry.space_group_name_H-M   'P 1'
#
loop_
_entity.id
_entity.type
_entity.pdbx_description
1 polymer ?
#
loop_
_entity_poly.entity_id
_entity_poly.type
_entity_poly.pdbx_seq_one_letter_code
_entity_poly.pdbx_strand_id
1 'polypeptide(L)'
;MGGSSLAAEVFSKVFGARANYPQLIVLDTTDPAAIINIAQKISWDRALFIVSSKSGKTLEITSLFHFFYNETRKRKGADAGEHFIFITDEGSPLAKTAREFSPFHVFLNNPDIGGRYSALSFFGIVPAAIIGMDVKKLLNNAKTAADETGIMLGAALGTFACQGRNKLTVHLTPRWKVFGDWLEQLIAESTGKAGKGILPVLDEPVGDVDLYNKDRVFVFFQDENDDFSRIKNLNATGHPVITVGFKDDYDLGSQMYTWEIATVVAAYFLGVNPFDQPDVEATKIHTRKMIEARQKKKSAEEQRPGFSNADTSIYGDITGNTLTDVLNTFLKQSRAGDYICLQNYLSPSAEIDGAVARLRAAIFKKYKLPVTHGYGPRYLHSTGQLHKGGANRGLFMQLTGENIVDVAIPEDLNTDRSFLSFGALKDAQAQGDWRALKEKGRRIIRIHCQKDAVIFLKKLTASL
;
A
#
# COMPACT_ATOMS: atom_id res chain seq x y z
N MET A 1 -0.44 1.53 -9.30
CA MET A 1 -0.22 1.71 -7.85
C MET A 1 -1.53 2.08 -7.20
N GLY A 2 -1.78 1.61 -5.97
CA GLY A 2 -3.07 1.76 -5.29
C GLY A 2 -4.19 1.04 -6.05
N GLY A 3 -5.34 1.68 -6.20
CA GLY A 3 -6.52 1.06 -6.80
C GLY A 3 -6.33 0.57 -8.24
N SER A 4 -5.33 1.10 -8.95
CA SER A 4 -4.93 0.65 -10.29
C SER A 4 -4.03 -0.60 -10.31
N SER A 5 -3.65 -1.17 -9.16
CA SER A 5 -2.80 -2.38 -9.06
C SER A 5 -3.27 -3.42 -8.04
N LEU A 6 -3.87 -3.03 -6.91
CA LEU A 6 -4.14 -3.97 -5.81
C LEU A 6 -5.11 -5.10 -6.21
N ALA A 7 -6.20 -4.79 -6.91
CA ALA A 7 -7.14 -5.82 -7.36
C ALA A 7 -6.48 -6.82 -8.33
N ALA A 8 -5.67 -6.32 -9.26
CA ALA A 8 -4.91 -7.14 -10.19
C ALA A 8 -3.92 -8.07 -9.46
N GLU A 9 -3.30 -7.59 -8.38
CA GLU A 9 -2.42 -8.42 -7.55
C GLU A 9 -3.20 -9.48 -6.77
N VAL A 10 -4.34 -9.12 -6.17
CA VAL A 10 -5.24 -10.07 -5.51
C VAL A 10 -5.58 -11.20 -6.46
N PHE A 11 -6.03 -10.87 -7.67
CA PHE A 11 -6.38 -11.85 -8.69
C PHE A 11 -5.18 -12.72 -9.10
N SER A 12 -4.02 -12.11 -9.36
CA SER A 12 -2.79 -12.86 -9.71
C SER A 12 -2.39 -13.86 -8.62
N LYS A 13 -2.40 -13.45 -7.36
CA LYS A 13 -1.92 -14.27 -6.24
C LYS A 13 -2.91 -15.36 -5.82
N VAL A 14 -4.23 -15.11 -5.94
CA VAL A 14 -5.26 -16.08 -5.55
C VAL A 14 -5.51 -17.12 -6.64
N PHE A 15 -5.62 -16.69 -7.90
CA PHE A 15 -5.98 -17.58 -9.02
C PHE A 15 -4.75 -18.11 -9.77
N GLY A 16 -3.64 -17.36 -9.76
CA GLY A 16 -2.52 -17.64 -10.65
C GLY A 16 -2.89 -17.45 -12.12
N ALA A 17 -1.96 -17.79 -13.01
CA ALA A 17 -2.24 -17.86 -14.44
C ALA A 17 -2.76 -19.25 -14.80
N ARG A 18 -3.84 -19.30 -15.57
CA ARG A 18 -4.33 -20.54 -16.18
C ARG A 18 -3.29 -21.08 -17.17
N ALA A 19 -3.25 -22.39 -17.37
CA ALA A 19 -2.37 -23.00 -18.37
C ALA A 19 -2.53 -22.34 -19.74
N ASN A 20 -1.40 -21.99 -20.37
CA ASN A 20 -1.28 -21.25 -21.64
C ASN A 20 -1.72 -19.78 -21.62
N TYR A 21 -1.97 -19.20 -20.43
CA TYR A 21 -2.17 -17.76 -20.27
C TYR A 21 -0.91 -17.07 -19.72
N PRO A 22 -0.71 -15.77 -19.97
CA PRO A 22 0.38 -14.99 -19.39
C PRO A 22 0.38 -15.00 -17.86
N GLN A 23 1.58 -15.00 -17.28
CA GLN A 23 1.76 -14.69 -15.85
C GLN A 23 1.69 -13.18 -15.63
N LEU A 24 1.04 -12.77 -14.55
CA LEU A 24 0.94 -11.35 -14.16
C LEU A 24 1.89 -11.02 -13.02
N ILE A 25 2.84 -10.12 -13.30
CA ILE A 25 3.72 -9.51 -12.30
C ILE A 25 3.24 -8.09 -12.07
N VAL A 26 2.87 -7.77 -10.83
CA VAL A 26 2.52 -6.41 -10.43
C VAL A 26 3.77 -5.69 -9.95
N LEU A 27 4.09 -4.57 -10.61
CA LEU A 27 5.19 -3.68 -10.24
C LEU A 27 4.63 -2.33 -9.83
N ASP A 28 4.46 -2.14 -8.53
CA ASP A 28 3.90 -0.92 -7.94
C ASP A 28 4.82 -0.30 -6.88
N THR A 29 6.11 -0.27 -7.20
CA THR A 29 7.15 0.38 -6.41
C THR A 29 8.10 1.19 -7.29
N THR A 30 8.77 2.17 -6.68
CA THR A 30 9.89 2.91 -7.27
C THR A 30 11.24 2.40 -6.76
N ASP A 31 11.26 1.28 -6.02
CA ASP A 31 12.49 0.69 -5.54
C ASP A 31 13.35 0.15 -6.70
N PRO A 32 14.59 0.65 -6.88
CA PRO A 32 15.42 0.29 -8.03
C PRO A 32 15.79 -1.21 -8.04
N ALA A 33 16.02 -1.82 -6.87
CA ALA A 33 16.35 -3.24 -6.80
C ALA A 33 15.19 -4.12 -7.26
N ALA A 34 13.95 -3.80 -6.84
CA ALA A 34 12.76 -4.49 -7.30
C ALA A 34 12.55 -4.35 -8.82
N ILE A 35 12.74 -3.14 -9.36
CA ILE A 35 12.60 -2.85 -10.79
C ILE A 35 13.63 -3.64 -11.61
N ILE A 36 14.90 -3.60 -11.23
CA ILE A 36 15.98 -4.33 -11.91
C ILE A 36 15.73 -5.84 -11.87
N ASN A 37 15.34 -6.37 -10.71
CA ASN A 37 15.05 -7.80 -10.54
C ASN A 37 13.94 -8.27 -11.50
N ILE A 38 12.87 -7.48 -11.67
CA ILE A 38 11.82 -7.80 -12.63
C ILE A 38 12.33 -7.68 -14.07
N ALA A 39 13.03 -6.60 -14.41
CA ALA A 39 13.59 -6.36 -15.75
C ALA A 39 14.55 -7.49 -16.20
N GLN A 40 15.24 -8.13 -15.26
CA GLN A 40 16.12 -9.28 -15.50
C GLN A 40 15.37 -10.62 -15.64
N LYS A 41 14.19 -10.75 -15.03
CA LYS A 41 13.40 -11.99 -15.03
C LYS A 41 12.47 -12.14 -16.23
N ILE A 42 12.03 -11.03 -16.82
CA ILE A 42 11.08 -11.05 -17.93
C ILE A 42 11.76 -11.42 -19.26
N SER A 43 10.99 -12.07 -20.13
CA SER A 43 11.36 -12.26 -21.54
C SER A 43 10.84 -11.07 -22.33
N TRP A 44 11.70 -10.11 -22.65
CA TRP A 44 11.34 -8.87 -23.36
C TRP A 44 10.60 -9.12 -24.69
N ASP A 45 10.92 -10.21 -25.38
CA ASP A 45 10.25 -10.55 -26.65
C ASP A 45 8.80 -11.01 -26.49
N ARG A 46 8.40 -11.42 -25.29
CA ARG A 46 7.07 -11.97 -24.99
C ARG A 46 6.35 -11.21 -23.87
N ALA A 47 6.95 -10.14 -23.37
CA ALA A 47 6.39 -9.34 -22.30
C ALA A 47 5.31 -8.41 -22.84
N LEU A 48 4.20 -8.32 -22.10
CA LEU A 48 3.13 -7.36 -22.31
C LEU A 48 3.04 -6.47 -21.06
N PHE A 49 3.18 -5.17 -21.23
CA PHE A 49 3.18 -4.18 -20.16
C PHE A 49 1.81 -3.52 -20.04
N ILE A 50 1.19 -3.62 -18.86
CA ILE A 50 -0.08 -2.96 -18.57
C ILE A 50 0.21 -1.65 -17.82
N VAL A 51 0.12 -0.51 -18.52
CA VAL A 51 0.32 0.82 -17.95
C VAL A 51 -1.01 1.33 -17.40
N SER A 52 -1.12 1.32 -16.08
CA SER A 52 -2.39 1.48 -15.37
C SER A 52 -2.38 2.73 -14.49
N SER A 53 -3.11 3.76 -14.89
CA SER A 53 -3.22 5.03 -14.15
C SER A 53 -4.49 5.79 -14.50
N LYS A 54 -5.39 5.96 -13.53
CA LYS A 54 -6.63 6.76 -13.66
C LYS A 54 -6.35 8.17 -14.20
N SER A 55 -5.54 8.94 -13.46
CA SER A 55 -5.24 10.34 -13.79
C SER A 55 -4.30 10.52 -14.98
N GLY A 56 -3.55 9.48 -15.35
CA GLY A 56 -2.46 9.56 -16.32
C GLY A 56 -1.26 10.41 -15.88
N LYS A 57 -1.23 10.92 -14.64
CA LYS A 57 -0.19 11.83 -14.11
C LYS A 57 0.57 11.27 -12.91
N THR A 58 0.30 10.02 -12.52
CA THR A 58 0.93 9.36 -11.37
C THR A 58 2.42 9.17 -11.64
N LEU A 59 3.26 9.91 -10.91
CA LEU A 59 4.70 10.01 -11.16
C LEU A 59 5.37 8.64 -11.22
N GLU A 60 5.03 7.75 -10.30
CA GLU A 60 5.58 6.39 -10.25
C GLU A 60 5.29 5.60 -11.52
N ILE A 61 4.05 5.71 -12.04
CA ILE A 61 3.64 5.01 -13.26
C ILE A 61 4.28 5.63 -14.49
N THR A 62 4.36 6.96 -14.56
CA THR A 62 5.06 7.65 -15.66
C THR A 62 6.54 7.26 -15.69
N SER A 63 7.22 7.23 -14.54
CA SER A 63 8.63 6.81 -14.45
C SER A 63 8.85 5.35 -14.87
N LEU A 64 7.99 4.43 -14.42
CA LEU A 64 8.03 3.03 -14.84
C LEU A 64 7.76 2.90 -16.34
N PHE A 65 6.75 3.58 -16.86
CA PHE A 65 6.43 3.57 -18.28
C PHE A 65 7.60 4.07 -19.14
N HIS A 66 8.21 5.20 -18.77
CA HIS A 66 9.39 5.73 -19.47
C HIS A 66 10.53 4.71 -19.49
N PHE A 67 10.82 4.06 -18.36
CA PHE A 67 11.87 3.05 -18.28
C PHE A 67 11.55 1.83 -19.18
N PHE A 68 10.41 1.18 -18.98
CA PHE A 68 10.07 -0.05 -19.71
C PHE A 68 9.83 0.19 -21.21
N TYR A 69 9.26 1.33 -21.59
CA TYR A 69 9.07 1.69 -22.99
C TYR A 69 10.40 1.89 -23.70
N ASN A 70 11.32 2.67 -23.13
CA ASN A 70 12.63 2.90 -23.74
C ASN A 70 13.45 1.59 -23.84
N GLU A 71 13.41 0.74 -22.82
CA GLU A 71 14.07 -0.57 -22.88
C GLU A 71 13.43 -1.49 -23.94
N THR A 72 12.11 -1.47 -24.08
CA THR A 72 11.42 -2.22 -25.14
C THR A 72 11.78 -1.66 -26.52
N ARG A 73 11.83 -0.32 -26.66
CA ARG A 73 12.21 0.37 -27.91
C ARG A 73 13.60 -0.02 -28.39
N LYS A 74 14.58 -0.11 -27.49
CA LYS A 74 15.95 -0.56 -27.82
C LYS A 74 15.98 -1.97 -28.42
N ARG A 75 15.02 -2.82 -28.08
CA ARG A 75 14.95 -4.23 -28.50
C ARG A 75 14.03 -4.46 -29.69
N LYS A 76 12.91 -3.74 -29.76
CA LYS A 76 11.83 -3.93 -30.75
C LYS A 76 11.74 -2.86 -31.82
N GLY A 77 12.46 -1.75 -31.67
CA GLY A 77 12.37 -0.65 -32.62
C GLY A 77 10.95 -0.13 -32.76
N ALA A 78 10.48 0.04 -34.00
CA ALA A 78 9.16 0.60 -34.34
C ALA A 78 7.99 -0.03 -33.56
N ASP A 79 8.07 -1.34 -33.31
CA ASP A 79 6.96 -2.17 -32.83
C ASP A 79 6.84 -2.17 -31.29
N ALA A 80 7.65 -1.37 -30.59
CA ALA A 80 7.66 -1.34 -29.13
C ALA A 80 6.27 -1.09 -28.51
N GLY A 81 5.41 -0.30 -29.17
CA GLY A 81 4.06 -0.03 -28.72
C GLY A 81 3.15 -1.26 -28.63
N GLU A 82 3.34 -2.25 -29.50
CA GLU A 82 2.54 -3.48 -29.54
C GLU A 82 2.72 -4.33 -28.27
N HIS A 83 3.72 -4.01 -27.45
CA HIS A 83 3.96 -4.62 -26.15
C HIS A 83 3.26 -3.89 -25.00
N PHE A 84 2.42 -2.88 -25.27
CA PHE A 84 1.78 -2.08 -24.23
C PHE A 84 0.25 -2.06 -24.33
N ILE A 85 -0.39 -2.29 -23.18
CA ILE A 85 -1.81 -1.99 -22.94
C ILE A 85 -1.88 -0.80 -21.98
N PHE A 86 -2.79 0.12 -22.26
CA PHE A 86 -3.06 1.26 -21.37
C PHE A 86 -4.44 1.11 -20.74
N ILE A 87 -4.53 1.33 -19.43
CA ILE A 87 -5.79 1.42 -18.68
C ILE A 87 -5.80 2.78 -17.97
N THR A 88 -6.71 3.65 -18.41
CA THR A 88 -6.76 5.03 -17.93
C THR A 88 -8.16 5.61 -18.11
N ASP A 89 -8.45 6.75 -17.49
CA ASP A 89 -9.74 7.40 -17.69
C ASP A 89 -9.85 8.06 -19.06
N GLU A 90 -11.09 8.15 -19.55
CA GLU A 90 -11.41 8.97 -20.71
C GLU A 90 -10.94 10.43 -20.52
N GLY A 91 -10.28 10.97 -21.55
CA GLY A 91 -9.77 12.36 -21.54
C GLY A 91 -8.47 12.58 -20.74
N SER A 92 -7.88 11.54 -20.13
CA SER A 92 -6.64 11.69 -19.38
C SER A 92 -5.43 12.00 -20.31
N PRO A 93 -4.35 12.62 -19.79
CA PRO A 93 -3.11 12.78 -20.55
C PRO A 93 -2.54 11.45 -21.06
N LEU A 94 -2.65 10.38 -20.26
CA LEU A 94 -2.17 9.05 -20.65
C LEU A 94 -2.99 8.49 -21.81
N ALA A 95 -4.29 8.77 -21.90
CA ALA A 95 -5.11 8.38 -23.04
C ALA A 95 -4.63 9.03 -24.34
N LYS A 96 -4.16 10.29 -24.26
CA LYS A 96 -3.56 10.99 -25.40
C LYS A 96 -2.20 10.39 -25.76
N THR A 97 -1.29 10.28 -24.79
CA THR A 97 0.05 9.69 -24.97
C THR A 97 -0.04 8.28 -25.56
N ALA A 98 -0.95 7.43 -25.06
CA ALA A 98 -1.09 6.07 -25.56
C ALA A 98 -1.38 6.01 -27.06
N ARG A 99 -2.14 6.97 -27.63
CA ARG A 99 -2.47 6.99 -29.07
C ARG A 99 -1.28 7.31 -29.97
N GLU A 100 -0.20 7.88 -29.43
CA GLU A 100 0.97 8.30 -30.20
C GLU A 100 1.93 7.13 -30.51
N PHE A 101 1.74 5.95 -29.92
CA PHE A 101 2.69 4.84 -29.98
C PHE A 101 2.14 3.53 -30.54
N SER A 102 0.99 3.53 -31.21
CA SER A 102 0.36 2.30 -31.76
C SER A 102 0.31 1.14 -30.73
N PRO A 103 -0.36 1.33 -29.59
CA PRO A 103 -0.38 0.35 -28.52
C PRO A 103 -1.19 -0.88 -28.91
N PHE A 104 -0.96 -2.01 -28.23
CA PHE A 104 -1.81 -3.19 -28.38
C PHE A 104 -3.28 -2.87 -28.14
N HIS A 105 -3.56 -2.14 -27.05
CA HIS A 105 -4.91 -1.65 -26.76
C HIS A 105 -4.92 -0.50 -25.75
N VAL A 106 -5.99 0.31 -25.79
CA VAL A 106 -6.28 1.34 -24.79
C VAL A 106 -7.68 1.13 -24.24
N PHE A 107 -7.77 0.75 -22.95
CA PHE A 107 -9.03 0.66 -22.22
C PHE A 107 -9.32 1.99 -21.54
N LEU A 108 -10.39 2.66 -21.98
CA LEU A 108 -10.87 3.90 -21.39
C LEU A 108 -11.91 3.59 -20.31
N ASN A 109 -11.58 3.93 -19.07
CA ASN A 109 -12.43 3.71 -17.91
C ASN A 109 -13.33 4.93 -17.64
N ASN A 110 -14.48 4.69 -17.00
CA ASN A 110 -15.37 5.77 -16.57
C ASN A 110 -14.69 6.66 -15.50
N PRO A 111 -14.53 7.96 -15.74
CA PRO A 111 -13.89 8.88 -14.80
C PRO A 111 -14.62 9.04 -13.46
N ASP A 112 -15.90 8.68 -13.37
CA ASP A 112 -16.66 8.75 -12.11
C ASP A 112 -16.33 7.63 -11.12
N ILE A 113 -15.64 6.57 -11.57
CA ILE A 113 -15.23 5.45 -10.70
C ILE A 113 -13.92 5.81 -10.01
N GLY A 114 -13.96 6.06 -8.70
CA GLY A 114 -12.78 6.32 -7.88
C GLY A 114 -11.77 5.17 -7.93
N GLY A 115 -10.46 5.47 -7.85
CA GLY A 115 -9.41 4.47 -8.04
C GLY A 115 -9.54 3.25 -7.11
N ARG A 116 -9.76 3.46 -5.81
CA ARG A 116 -9.95 2.36 -4.84
C ARG A 116 -11.26 1.58 -4.98
N TYR A 117 -12.21 2.08 -5.77
CA TYR A 117 -13.49 1.44 -6.11
C TYR A 117 -13.49 0.85 -7.54
N SER A 118 -12.30 0.69 -8.15
CA SER A 118 -12.17 0.29 -9.56
C SER A 118 -11.84 -1.20 -9.73
N ALA A 119 -11.88 -1.99 -8.66
CA ALA A 119 -11.50 -3.40 -8.67
C ALA A 119 -12.30 -4.24 -9.68
N LEU A 120 -13.60 -3.94 -9.81
CA LEU A 120 -14.51 -4.62 -10.74
C LEU A 120 -14.70 -3.85 -12.06
N SER A 121 -13.90 -2.81 -12.30
CA SER A 121 -13.80 -2.08 -13.57
C SER A 121 -12.66 -2.62 -14.44
N PHE A 122 -12.33 -1.96 -15.56
CA PHE A 122 -11.20 -2.36 -16.40
C PHE A 122 -9.87 -2.48 -15.66
N PHE A 123 -9.66 -1.70 -14.60
CA PHE A 123 -8.45 -1.74 -13.79
C PHE A 123 -8.16 -3.11 -13.15
N GLY A 124 -9.18 -3.84 -12.71
CA GLY A 124 -9.02 -5.22 -12.22
C GLY A 124 -9.42 -6.29 -13.23
N ILE A 125 -10.45 -6.03 -14.05
CA ILE A 125 -11.02 -7.03 -14.96
C ILE A 125 -10.11 -7.32 -16.15
N VAL A 126 -9.40 -6.32 -16.71
CA VAL A 126 -8.49 -6.56 -17.84
C VAL A 126 -7.32 -7.46 -17.42
N PRO A 127 -6.59 -7.17 -16.32
CA PRO A 127 -5.57 -8.10 -15.82
C PRO A 127 -6.11 -9.50 -15.46
N ALA A 128 -7.32 -9.58 -14.87
CA ALA A 128 -7.95 -10.86 -14.56
C ALA A 128 -8.25 -11.71 -15.81
N ALA A 129 -8.76 -11.09 -16.87
CA ALA A 129 -9.01 -11.76 -18.14
C ALA A 129 -7.70 -12.25 -18.78
N ILE A 130 -6.63 -11.45 -18.71
CA ILE A 130 -5.32 -11.78 -19.27
C ILE A 130 -4.72 -13.03 -18.61
N ILE A 131 -4.92 -13.24 -17.30
CA ILE A 131 -4.45 -14.46 -16.62
C ILE A 131 -5.38 -15.66 -16.78
N GLY A 132 -6.49 -15.51 -17.52
CA GLY A 132 -7.40 -16.59 -17.87
C GLY A 132 -8.49 -16.89 -16.85
N MET A 133 -8.82 -15.93 -15.97
CA MET A 133 -9.95 -16.05 -15.04
C MET A 133 -11.30 -15.99 -15.76
N ASP A 134 -12.31 -16.65 -15.19
CA ASP A 134 -13.72 -16.46 -15.57
C ASP A 134 -14.26 -15.14 -15.00
N VAL A 135 -13.95 -14.04 -15.69
CA VAL A 135 -14.40 -12.70 -15.30
C VAL A 135 -15.93 -12.56 -15.30
N LYS A 136 -16.64 -13.38 -16.08
CA LYS A 136 -18.11 -13.40 -16.10
C LYS A 136 -18.65 -13.99 -14.80
N LYS A 137 -18.08 -15.10 -14.33
CA LYS A 137 -18.42 -15.67 -13.00
C LYS A 137 -18.12 -14.66 -11.89
N LEU A 138 -16.94 -14.03 -11.91
CA LEU A 138 -16.55 -13.02 -10.91
C LEU A 138 -17.57 -11.87 -10.84
N LEU A 139 -17.93 -11.29 -11.99
CA LEU A 139 -18.87 -10.17 -12.06
C LEU A 139 -20.31 -10.58 -11.75
N ASN A 140 -20.72 -11.80 -12.12
CA ASN A 140 -22.02 -12.33 -11.73
C ASN A 140 -22.14 -12.49 -10.21
N ASN A 141 -21.09 -13.02 -9.56
CA ASN A 141 -21.04 -13.14 -8.11
C ASN A 141 -21.21 -11.76 -7.44
N ALA A 142 -20.45 -10.76 -7.90
CA ALA A 142 -20.61 -9.36 -7.47
C ALA A 142 -22.04 -8.84 -7.64
N LYS A 143 -22.65 -9.07 -8.81
CA LYS A 143 -24.02 -8.64 -9.13
C LYS A 143 -25.09 -9.30 -8.24
N THR A 144 -24.85 -10.52 -7.78
CA THR A 144 -25.79 -11.26 -6.93
C THR A 144 -25.56 -11.02 -5.44
N ALA A 145 -24.52 -10.28 -5.06
CA ALA A 145 -24.31 -9.91 -3.67
C ALA A 145 -25.44 -8.99 -3.19
N ALA A 146 -25.95 -9.27 -1.99
CA ALA A 146 -27.04 -8.49 -1.41
C ALA A 146 -26.50 -7.19 -0.79
N ASP A 147 -27.01 -6.04 -1.25
CA ASP A 147 -26.66 -4.70 -0.74
C ASP A 147 -26.82 -4.62 0.78
N GLU A 148 -27.85 -5.27 1.33
CA GLU A 148 -28.15 -5.30 2.76
C GLU A 148 -26.97 -5.83 3.58
N THR A 149 -26.21 -6.79 3.03
CA THR A 149 -25.02 -7.33 3.71
C THR A 149 -23.94 -6.27 3.87
N GLY A 150 -23.68 -5.51 2.80
CA GLY A 150 -22.74 -4.39 2.83
C GLY A 150 -23.21 -3.29 3.77
N ILE A 151 -24.50 -2.95 3.73
CA ILE A 151 -25.10 -1.93 4.60
C ILE A 151 -24.97 -2.32 6.08
N MET A 152 -25.33 -3.55 6.44
CA MET A 152 -25.23 -4.04 7.82
C MET A 152 -23.78 -4.06 8.31
N LEU A 153 -22.85 -4.56 7.48
CA LEU A 153 -21.43 -4.57 7.80
C LEU A 153 -20.91 -3.14 8.02
N GLY A 154 -21.22 -2.22 7.11
CA GLY A 154 -20.80 -0.83 7.19
C GLY A 154 -21.40 -0.10 8.40
N ALA A 155 -22.67 -0.32 8.71
CA ALA A 155 -23.32 0.25 9.88
C ALA A 155 -22.69 -0.25 11.18
N ALA A 156 -22.35 -1.55 11.26
CA ALA A 156 -21.64 -2.10 12.40
C ALA A 156 -20.24 -1.48 12.56
N LEU A 157 -19.43 -1.47 11.49
CA LEU A 157 -18.08 -0.89 11.51
C LEU A 157 -18.09 0.60 11.85
N GLY A 158 -19.00 1.37 11.24
CA GLY A 158 -19.17 2.80 11.51
C GLY A 158 -19.59 3.07 12.95
N THR A 159 -20.55 2.32 13.48
CA THR A 159 -21.02 2.43 14.87
C THR A 159 -19.89 2.13 15.86
N PHE A 160 -19.17 1.03 15.66
CA PHE A 160 -18.02 0.67 16.49
C PHE A 160 -16.93 1.75 16.45
N ALA A 161 -16.61 2.27 15.26
CA ALA A 161 -15.63 3.33 15.12
C ALA A 161 -16.04 4.61 15.88
N CYS A 162 -17.32 5.00 15.83
CA CYS A 162 -17.87 6.12 16.60
C CYS A 162 -17.78 5.91 18.11
N GLN A 163 -17.80 4.65 18.57
CA GLN A 163 -17.61 4.26 19.98
C GLN A 163 -16.14 4.11 20.38
N GLY A 164 -15.20 4.46 19.51
CA GLY A 164 -13.75 4.36 19.77
C GLY A 164 -13.12 3.01 19.40
N ARG A 165 -13.90 2.09 18.81
CA ARG A 165 -13.41 0.80 18.29
C ARG A 165 -13.08 0.91 16.80
N ASN A 166 -12.02 1.64 16.49
CA ASN A 166 -11.65 2.00 15.12
C ASN A 166 -10.40 1.27 14.60
N LYS A 167 -10.00 0.18 15.26
CA LYS A 167 -8.90 -0.69 14.82
C LYS A 167 -9.50 -2.01 14.33
N LEU A 168 -9.57 -2.16 13.01
CA LEU A 168 -10.16 -3.33 12.35
C LEU A 168 -9.06 -4.37 12.11
N THR A 169 -8.92 -5.35 12.99
CA THR A 169 -7.99 -6.47 12.79
C THR A 169 -8.63 -7.47 11.82
N VAL A 170 -7.98 -7.68 10.67
CA VAL A 170 -8.49 -8.54 9.61
C VAL A 170 -7.68 -9.84 9.59
N HIS A 171 -8.37 -10.95 9.80
CA HIS A 171 -7.84 -12.30 9.68
C HIS A 171 -8.32 -12.93 8.37
N LEU A 172 -7.37 -13.28 7.51
CA LEU A 172 -7.59 -13.90 6.22
C LEU A 172 -6.93 -15.28 6.21
N THR A 173 -7.52 -16.22 5.47
CA THR A 173 -6.85 -17.49 5.16
C THR A 173 -5.55 -17.22 4.38
N PRO A 174 -4.55 -18.12 4.44
CA PRO A 174 -3.30 -17.94 3.68
C PRO A 174 -3.54 -17.70 2.18
N ARG A 175 -4.58 -18.32 1.62
CA ARG A 175 -4.98 -18.16 0.22
C ARG A 175 -5.46 -16.75 -0.10
N TRP A 176 -6.25 -16.14 0.77
CA TRP A 176 -6.83 -14.80 0.58
C TRP A 176 -6.03 -13.68 1.23
N LYS A 177 -4.86 -13.96 1.79
CA LYS A 177 -4.03 -13.00 2.53
C LYS A 177 -3.86 -11.65 1.81
N VAL A 178 -3.58 -11.69 0.50
CA VAL A 178 -3.39 -10.51 -0.36
C VAL A 178 -4.65 -9.63 -0.48
N PHE A 179 -5.85 -10.19 -0.28
CA PHE A 179 -7.10 -9.42 -0.29
C PHE A 179 -7.11 -8.34 0.80
N GLY A 180 -6.37 -8.58 1.89
CA GLY A 180 -6.14 -7.60 2.95
C GLY A 180 -5.57 -6.29 2.44
N ASP A 181 -4.63 -6.31 1.50
CA ASP A 181 -4.01 -5.09 0.95
C ASP A 181 -5.04 -4.21 0.26
N TRP A 182 -5.94 -4.83 -0.53
CA TRP A 182 -7.02 -4.13 -1.21
C TRP A 182 -8.04 -3.57 -0.21
N LEU A 183 -8.45 -4.36 0.79
CA LEU A 183 -9.32 -3.90 1.88
C LEU A 183 -8.69 -2.75 2.66
N GLU A 184 -7.38 -2.82 2.91
CA GLU A 184 -6.65 -1.78 3.62
C GLU A 184 -6.77 -0.44 2.90
N GLN A 185 -6.49 -0.43 1.58
CA GLN A 185 -6.65 0.78 0.79
C GLN A 185 -8.08 1.29 0.83
N LEU A 186 -9.05 0.41 0.53
CA LEU A 186 -10.44 0.79 0.42
C LEU A 186 -10.92 1.49 1.70
N ILE A 187 -10.68 0.87 2.86
CA ILE A 187 -11.17 1.34 4.15
C ILE A 187 -10.37 2.55 4.64
N ALA A 188 -9.04 2.48 4.64
CA ALA A 188 -8.20 3.53 5.21
C ALA A 188 -8.30 4.83 4.39
N GLU A 189 -8.28 4.73 3.06
CA GLU A 189 -8.31 5.90 2.18
C GLU A 189 -9.71 6.54 2.11
N SER A 190 -10.77 5.73 2.22
CA SER A 190 -12.15 6.25 2.24
C SER A 190 -12.49 6.90 3.58
N THR A 191 -12.13 6.29 4.71
CA THR A 191 -12.56 6.74 6.04
C THR A 191 -11.58 7.72 6.71
N GLY A 192 -10.30 7.70 6.33
CA GLY A 192 -9.21 8.39 7.01
C GLY A 192 -9.11 9.90 6.76
N LYS A 193 -10.11 10.67 7.21
CA LYS A 193 -10.23 12.11 6.95
C LYS A 193 -10.80 12.86 8.14
N ALA A 194 -10.60 14.18 8.17
CA ALA A 194 -11.19 15.08 9.17
C ALA A 194 -10.98 14.61 10.64
N GLY A 195 -9.81 14.05 10.95
CA GLY A 195 -9.49 13.54 12.29
C GLY A 195 -10.18 12.22 12.66
N LYS A 196 -10.81 11.54 11.69
CA LYS A 196 -11.55 10.27 11.87
C LYS A 196 -10.99 9.19 10.93
N GLY A 197 -11.43 7.96 11.13
CA GLY A 197 -11.09 6.85 10.24
C GLY A 197 -11.01 5.52 10.97
N ILE A 198 -11.15 4.46 10.19
CA ILE A 198 -10.95 3.07 10.60
C ILE A 198 -9.55 2.67 10.13
N LEU A 199 -8.75 2.11 11.04
CA LEU A 199 -7.44 1.56 10.73
C LEU A 199 -7.57 0.06 10.48
N PRO A 200 -7.36 -0.41 9.24
CA PRO A 200 -7.15 -1.82 8.96
C PRO A 200 -5.82 -2.27 9.58
N VAL A 201 -5.85 -3.40 10.28
CA VAL A 201 -4.67 -4.03 10.88
C VAL A 201 -4.55 -5.42 10.28
N LEU A 202 -3.72 -5.52 9.24
CA LEU A 202 -3.43 -6.77 8.54
C LEU A 202 -2.28 -7.52 9.20
N ASP A 203 -2.24 -8.84 9.05
CA ASP A 203 -1.11 -9.68 9.46
C ASP A 203 -0.65 -9.41 10.90
N GLU A 204 -1.58 -9.10 11.79
CA GLU A 204 -1.24 -8.87 13.19
C GLU A 204 -0.75 -10.20 13.79
N PRO A 205 0.41 -10.23 14.46
CA PRO A 205 0.87 -11.42 15.14
C PRO A 205 -0.20 -11.98 16.08
N VAL A 206 -0.42 -13.29 16.01
CA VAL A 206 -1.38 -13.99 16.87
C VAL A 206 -0.84 -13.92 18.31
N GLY A 207 -1.52 -13.16 19.14
CA GLY A 207 -1.25 -13.07 20.57
C GLY A 207 -2.39 -13.60 21.43
N ASP A 208 -2.12 -13.69 22.73
CA ASP A 208 -3.12 -13.93 23.76
C ASP A 208 -4.18 -12.83 23.71
N VAL A 209 -5.44 -13.21 23.97
CA VAL A 209 -6.57 -12.28 23.88
C VAL A 209 -6.42 -11.06 24.79
N ASP A 210 -5.75 -11.21 25.94
CA ASP A 210 -5.50 -10.15 26.92
C ASP A 210 -4.45 -9.10 26.47
N LEU A 211 -3.80 -9.31 25.31
CA LEU A 211 -2.94 -8.32 24.68
C LEU A 211 -3.72 -7.30 23.84
N TYR A 212 -4.96 -7.61 23.46
CA TYR A 212 -5.76 -6.71 22.62
C TYR A 212 -6.49 -5.66 23.47
N ASN A 213 -6.32 -4.40 23.10
CA ASN A 213 -7.08 -3.31 23.71
C ASN A 213 -8.55 -3.33 23.29
N LYS A 214 -9.41 -2.65 24.05
CA LYS A 214 -10.85 -2.54 23.76
C LYS A 214 -11.17 -1.67 22.53
N ASP A 215 -10.18 -1.16 21.81
CA ASP A 215 -10.33 -0.38 20.57
C ASP A 215 -10.45 -1.26 19.30
N ARG A 216 -10.42 -2.59 19.46
CA ARG A 216 -10.49 -3.55 18.36
C ARG A 216 -11.91 -3.93 17.94
N VAL A 217 -12.04 -4.18 16.64
CA VAL A 217 -13.05 -5.01 15.99
C VAL A 217 -12.30 -6.06 15.17
N PHE A 218 -12.70 -7.32 15.23
CA PHE A 218 -12.08 -8.40 14.47
C PHE A 218 -12.98 -8.85 13.33
N VAL A 219 -12.38 -9.11 12.17
CA VAL A 219 -13.05 -9.73 11.03
C VAL A 219 -12.30 -11.00 10.67
N PHE A 220 -12.99 -12.12 10.60
CA PHE A 220 -12.44 -13.39 10.15
C PHE A 220 -13.07 -13.79 8.83
N PHE A 221 -12.26 -13.90 7.78
CA PHE A 221 -12.64 -14.56 6.54
C PHE A 221 -12.38 -16.04 6.72
N GLN A 222 -13.46 -16.81 6.78
CA GLN A 222 -13.40 -18.22 7.12
C GLN A 222 -13.88 -19.11 5.98
N ASP A 223 -13.21 -20.25 5.85
CA ASP A 223 -13.74 -21.39 5.13
C ASP A 223 -14.48 -22.36 6.08
N GLU A 224 -15.12 -23.39 5.53
CA GLU A 224 -15.95 -24.33 6.29
C GLU A 224 -15.16 -25.17 7.31
N ASN A 225 -13.83 -25.20 7.23
CA ASN A 225 -12.95 -26.05 8.05
C ASN A 225 -12.19 -25.29 9.15
N ASP A 226 -12.42 -23.99 9.31
CA ASP A 226 -11.64 -23.17 10.25
C ASP A 226 -11.94 -23.44 11.74
N ASP A 227 -10.92 -23.30 12.59
CA ASP A 227 -11.06 -23.39 14.04
C ASP A 227 -11.68 -22.11 14.64
N PHE A 228 -12.89 -22.25 15.18
CA PHE A 228 -13.64 -21.17 15.82
C PHE A 228 -13.25 -20.90 17.29
N SER A 229 -12.29 -21.65 17.86
CA SER A 229 -11.87 -21.49 19.27
C SER A 229 -11.43 -20.05 19.58
N ARG A 230 -10.67 -19.44 18.66
CA ARG A 230 -10.18 -18.06 18.79
C ARG A 230 -11.30 -17.03 18.78
N ILE A 231 -12.31 -17.23 17.92
CA ILE A 231 -13.49 -16.36 17.85
C ILE A 231 -14.25 -16.41 19.18
N LYS A 232 -14.45 -17.62 19.73
CA LYS A 232 -15.09 -17.79 21.05
C LYS A 232 -14.33 -17.06 22.14
N ASN A 233 -12.99 -17.17 22.16
CA ASN A 233 -12.15 -16.51 23.15
C ASN A 233 -12.21 -14.97 23.05
N LEU A 234 -12.16 -14.41 21.84
CA LEU A 234 -12.29 -12.97 21.61
C LEU A 234 -13.66 -12.41 22.01
N ASN A 235 -14.73 -13.16 21.70
CA ASN A 235 -16.09 -12.80 22.13
C ASN A 235 -16.22 -12.83 23.66
N ALA A 236 -15.66 -13.86 24.32
CA ALA A 236 -15.69 -13.99 25.77
C ALA A 236 -14.98 -12.84 26.50
N THR A 237 -13.99 -12.20 25.88
CA THR A 237 -13.30 -11.02 26.42
C THR A 237 -13.90 -9.68 25.97
N GLY A 238 -15.02 -9.70 25.24
CA GLY A 238 -15.79 -8.50 24.88
C GLY A 238 -15.25 -7.74 23.67
N HIS A 239 -14.51 -8.40 22.78
CA HIS A 239 -14.20 -7.87 21.46
C HIS A 239 -15.30 -8.21 20.45
N PRO A 240 -15.82 -7.24 19.69
CA PRO A 240 -16.69 -7.51 18.55
C PRO A 240 -15.95 -8.36 17.51
N VAL A 241 -16.59 -9.45 17.10
CA VAL A 241 -16.10 -10.33 16.04
C VAL A 241 -17.15 -10.43 14.93
N ILE A 242 -16.71 -10.24 13.69
CA ILE A 242 -17.49 -10.40 12.47
C ILE A 242 -16.89 -11.57 11.70
N THR A 243 -17.72 -12.49 11.24
CA THR A 243 -17.31 -13.65 10.44
C THR A 243 -17.83 -13.51 9.02
N VAL A 244 -16.97 -13.73 8.04
CA VAL A 244 -17.27 -13.66 6.61
C VAL A 244 -16.98 -15.02 6.00
N GLY A 245 -18.02 -15.71 5.55
CA GLY A 245 -17.88 -16.98 4.83
C GLY A 245 -17.71 -16.78 3.33
N PHE A 246 -16.97 -17.68 2.70
CA PHE A 246 -16.87 -17.80 1.24
C PHE A 246 -16.81 -19.27 0.82
N LYS A 247 -17.30 -19.57 -0.38
CA LYS A 247 -17.41 -20.93 -0.94
C LYS A 247 -16.25 -21.27 -1.86
N ASP A 248 -15.88 -20.33 -2.71
CA ASP A 248 -14.75 -20.45 -3.63
C ASP A 248 -14.12 -19.08 -3.90
N ASP A 249 -12.98 -19.04 -4.57
CA ASP A 249 -12.24 -17.80 -4.80
C ASP A 249 -12.99 -16.75 -5.64
N TYR A 250 -13.97 -17.16 -6.46
CA TYR A 250 -14.79 -16.20 -7.21
C TYR A 250 -15.74 -15.42 -6.31
N ASP A 251 -15.94 -15.83 -5.05
CA ASP A 251 -16.63 -14.99 -4.06
C ASP A 251 -15.87 -13.70 -3.75
N LEU A 252 -14.61 -13.57 -4.17
CA LEU A 252 -13.91 -12.28 -4.18
C LEU A 252 -14.72 -11.20 -4.92
N GLY A 253 -15.47 -11.55 -5.97
CA GLY A 253 -16.35 -10.61 -6.66
C GLY A 253 -17.44 -10.07 -5.73
N SER A 254 -18.15 -10.96 -5.04
CA SER A 254 -19.18 -10.61 -4.04
C SER A 254 -18.60 -9.81 -2.87
N GLN A 255 -17.41 -10.19 -2.40
CA GLN A 255 -16.75 -9.53 -1.28
C GLN A 255 -16.27 -8.14 -1.67
N MET A 256 -15.64 -7.96 -2.83
CA MET A 256 -15.24 -6.62 -3.29
C MET A 256 -16.43 -5.67 -3.32
N TYR A 257 -17.55 -6.09 -3.90
CA TYR A 257 -18.78 -5.27 -3.92
C TYR A 257 -19.34 -5.00 -2.51
N THR A 258 -19.44 -6.02 -1.67
CA THR A 258 -19.94 -5.90 -0.29
C THR A 258 -19.11 -4.91 0.53
N TRP A 259 -17.78 -4.98 0.41
CA TRP A 259 -16.86 -4.11 1.15
C TRP A 259 -16.82 -2.68 0.61
N GLU A 260 -17.06 -2.47 -0.69
CA GLU A 260 -17.27 -1.13 -1.26
C GLU A 260 -18.48 -0.45 -0.61
N ILE A 261 -19.63 -1.14 -0.54
CA ILE A 261 -20.84 -0.63 0.15
C ILE A 261 -20.56 -0.41 1.63
N ALA A 262 -19.98 -1.40 2.32
CA ALA A 262 -19.71 -1.32 3.75
C ALA A 262 -18.81 -0.13 4.10
N THR A 263 -17.81 0.13 3.27
CA THR A 263 -16.90 1.26 3.46
C THR A 263 -17.61 2.61 3.32
N VAL A 264 -18.49 2.75 2.31
CA VAL A 264 -19.29 3.96 2.10
C VAL A 264 -20.21 4.21 3.28
N VAL A 265 -20.91 3.18 3.77
CA VAL A 265 -21.81 3.30 4.93
C VAL A 265 -21.00 3.61 6.19
N ALA A 266 -19.87 2.95 6.44
CA ALA A 266 -19.03 3.27 7.59
C ALA A 266 -18.52 4.72 7.57
N ALA A 267 -18.14 5.24 6.40
CA ALA A 267 -17.75 6.63 6.21
C ALA A 267 -18.90 7.61 6.47
N TYR A 268 -20.13 7.25 6.08
CA TYR A 268 -21.33 8.03 6.39
C TYR A 268 -21.53 8.19 7.90
N PHE A 269 -21.40 7.11 8.68
CA PHE A 269 -21.48 7.17 10.15
C PHE A 269 -20.37 8.05 10.76
N LEU A 270 -19.17 8.03 10.16
CA LEU A 270 -18.07 8.91 10.56
C LEU A 270 -18.28 10.36 10.10
N GLY A 271 -19.25 10.66 9.23
CA GLY A 271 -19.47 12.00 8.68
C GLY A 271 -18.30 12.48 7.83
N VAL A 272 -17.72 11.59 7.01
CA VAL A 272 -16.63 11.92 6.08
C VAL A 272 -17.00 11.51 4.66
N ASN A 273 -16.40 12.17 3.66
CA ASN A 273 -16.62 11.81 2.26
C ASN A 273 -15.80 10.55 1.89
N PRO A 274 -16.44 9.43 1.50
CA PRO A 274 -15.74 8.20 1.15
C PRO A 274 -15.07 8.23 -0.22
N PHE A 275 -15.28 9.27 -1.04
CA PHE A 275 -14.85 9.30 -2.45
C PHE A 275 -13.70 10.27 -2.75
N ASP A 276 -13.40 11.23 -1.88
CA ASP A 276 -12.27 12.15 -2.04
C ASP A 276 -10.97 11.64 -1.39
N GLN A 277 -9.88 12.41 -1.48
CA GLN A 277 -8.56 12.11 -0.90
C GLN A 277 -7.72 13.40 -0.72
N PRO A 278 -8.12 14.33 0.15
CA PRO A 278 -7.50 15.66 0.22
C PRO A 278 -6.05 15.63 0.75
N ASP A 279 -5.66 14.62 1.52
CA ASP A 279 -4.37 14.60 2.22
C ASP A 279 -3.24 13.87 1.46
N VAL A 280 -3.51 13.32 0.28
CA VAL A 280 -2.47 12.67 -0.54
C VAL A 280 -1.61 13.68 -1.31
N GLU A 281 -2.15 14.88 -1.59
CA GLU A 281 -1.47 15.89 -2.42
C GLU A 281 -0.27 16.52 -1.71
N ALA A 282 -0.30 16.64 -0.38
CA ALA A 282 0.81 17.22 0.38
C ALA A 282 2.12 16.45 0.15
N THR A 283 2.08 15.11 0.21
CA THR A 283 3.25 14.27 -0.09
C THR A 283 3.75 14.50 -1.52
N LYS A 284 2.84 14.56 -2.50
CA LYS A 284 3.21 14.79 -3.92
C LYS A 284 3.89 16.15 -4.13
N ILE A 285 3.39 17.20 -3.49
CA ILE A 285 3.98 18.55 -3.55
C ILE A 285 5.40 18.53 -2.99
N HIS A 286 5.61 17.92 -1.83
CA HIS A 286 6.95 17.85 -1.21
C HIS A 286 7.91 17.00 -2.02
N THR A 287 7.47 15.86 -2.56
CA THR A 287 8.28 15.04 -3.46
C THR A 287 8.73 15.82 -4.70
N ARG A 288 7.82 16.56 -5.36
CA ARG A 288 8.18 17.40 -6.52
C ARG A 288 9.20 18.47 -6.15
N LYS A 289 9.00 19.17 -5.03
CA LYS A 289 9.97 20.17 -4.52
C LYS A 289 11.36 19.57 -4.30
N MET A 290 11.46 18.32 -3.82
CA MET A 290 12.75 17.68 -3.59
C MET A 290 13.42 17.27 -4.91
N ILE A 291 12.64 16.84 -5.90
CA ILE A 291 13.16 16.56 -7.24
C ILE A 291 13.67 17.85 -7.89
N GLU A 292 12.90 18.95 -7.83
CA GLU A 292 13.31 20.25 -8.37
C GLU A 292 14.56 20.82 -7.68
N ALA A 293 14.69 20.66 -6.36
CA ALA A 293 15.87 21.10 -5.62
C ALA A 293 17.14 20.35 -6.07
N ARG A 294 17.02 19.03 -6.30
CA ARG A 294 18.11 18.20 -6.83
C ARG A 294 18.51 18.63 -8.25
N GLN A 295 17.54 18.87 -9.13
CA GLN A 295 17.81 19.37 -10.48
C GLN A 295 18.60 20.69 -10.45
N LYS A 296 18.24 21.59 -9.53
CA LYS A 296 18.91 22.89 -9.36
C LYS A 296 20.25 22.80 -8.62
N LYS A 297 20.74 21.59 -8.29
CA LYS A 297 21.93 21.32 -7.46
C LYS A 297 21.96 22.15 -6.17
N LYS A 298 20.78 22.48 -5.62
CA LYS A 298 20.70 23.17 -4.35
C LYS A 298 21.03 22.16 -3.25
N SER A 299 21.90 22.54 -2.31
CA SER A 299 22.11 21.72 -1.12
C SER A 299 20.77 21.55 -0.42
N ALA A 300 20.34 20.31 -0.24
CA ALA A 300 19.22 20.05 0.66
C ALA A 300 19.63 20.51 2.06
N GLU A 301 18.71 21.11 2.82
CA GLU A 301 18.94 21.30 4.25
C GLU A 301 19.10 19.92 4.90
N GLU A 302 20.35 19.55 5.19
CA GLU A 302 20.65 18.30 5.87
C GLU A 302 20.19 18.42 7.33
N GLN A 303 19.15 17.67 7.67
CA GLN A 303 18.73 17.54 9.05
C GLN A 303 19.82 16.83 9.83
N ARG A 304 20.27 17.43 10.94
CA ARG A 304 21.19 16.75 11.85
C ARG A 304 20.45 15.61 12.54
N PRO A 305 21.00 14.39 12.56
CA PRO A 305 20.37 13.29 13.27
C PRO A 305 20.42 13.56 14.78
N GLY A 306 19.33 13.23 15.49
CA GLY A 306 19.27 13.30 16.95
C GLY A 306 20.03 12.15 17.63
N PHE A 307 20.33 11.10 16.88
CA PHE A 307 21.22 10.00 17.26
C PHE A 307 21.90 9.44 16.01
N SER A 308 23.19 9.13 16.08
CA SER A 308 23.90 8.44 15.01
C SER A 308 25.00 7.54 15.56
N ASN A 309 25.18 6.37 14.97
CA ASN A 309 26.33 5.49 15.16
C ASN A 309 26.82 4.97 13.80
N ALA A 310 27.67 3.93 13.79
CA ALA A 310 28.27 3.38 12.57
C ALA A 310 27.33 2.56 11.67
N ASP A 311 26.11 2.27 12.12
CA ASP A 311 25.14 1.44 11.39
C ASP A 311 23.80 2.16 11.15
N THR A 312 23.50 3.22 11.91
CA THR A 312 22.17 3.82 11.97
C THR A 312 22.23 5.30 12.32
N SER A 313 21.38 6.08 11.65
CA SER A 313 21.07 7.46 12.01
C SER A 313 19.57 7.62 12.25
N ILE A 314 19.18 8.31 13.32
CA ILE A 314 17.78 8.62 13.65
C ILE A 314 17.56 10.12 13.54
N TYR A 315 16.55 10.49 12.76
CA TYR A 315 16.11 11.86 12.55
C TYR A 315 14.73 12.06 13.18
N GLY A 316 14.49 13.24 13.73
CA GLY A 316 13.26 13.59 14.45
C GLY A 316 13.56 14.42 15.69
N ASP A 317 12.51 14.81 16.41
CA ASP A 317 12.64 15.64 17.61
C ASP A 317 12.92 14.74 18.84
N ILE A 318 13.96 13.91 18.74
CA ILE A 318 14.34 12.95 19.76
C ILE A 318 15.85 12.74 19.79
N THR A 319 16.42 12.69 20.98
CA THR A 319 17.85 12.46 21.21
C THR A 319 18.03 11.32 22.21
N GLY A 320 19.21 10.70 22.21
CA GLY A 320 19.54 9.63 23.14
C GLY A 320 20.97 9.14 22.96
N ASN A 321 21.48 8.37 23.92
CA ASN A 321 22.85 7.86 23.92
C ASN A 321 22.97 6.52 23.19
N THR A 322 21.90 5.71 23.22
CA THR A 322 21.84 4.41 22.55
C THR A 322 20.61 4.31 21.64
N LEU A 323 20.66 3.39 20.68
CA LEU A 323 19.52 3.05 19.83
C LEU A 323 18.29 2.66 20.67
N THR A 324 18.50 1.86 21.72
CA THR A 324 17.48 1.44 22.68
C THR A 324 16.82 2.62 23.39
N ASP A 325 17.60 3.62 23.81
CA ASP A 325 17.06 4.81 24.50
C ASP A 325 16.14 5.61 23.58
N VAL A 326 16.58 5.83 22.34
CA VAL A 326 15.82 6.62 21.37
C VAL A 326 14.52 5.91 21.00
N LEU A 327 14.56 4.60 20.71
CA LEU A 327 13.37 3.82 20.38
C LEU A 327 12.39 3.76 21.54
N ASN A 328 12.86 3.46 22.76
CA ASN A 328 12.00 3.42 23.93
C ASN A 328 11.38 4.79 24.22
N THR A 329 12.15 5.87 24.07
CA THR A 329 11.65 7.25 24.29
C THR A 329 10.59 7.62 23.25
N PHE A 330 10.75 7.21 21.99
CA PHE A 330 9.74 7.44 20.96
C PHE A 330 8.46 6.64 21.25
N LEU A 331 8.59 5.34 21.49
CA LEU A 331 7.44 4.44 21.68
C LEU A 331 6.69 4.69 22.99
N LYS A 332 7.36 5.22 24.03
CA LYS A 332 6.73 5.68 25.28
C LYS A 332 5.80 6.88 25.12
N GLN A 333 5.82 7.57 23.99
CA GLN A 333 4.86 8.64 23.67
C GLN A 333 3.46 8.10 23.34
N SER A 334 3.32 6.78 23.20
CA SER A 334 2.06 6.14 22.88
C SER A 334 1.04 6.23 24.01
N ARG A 335 -0.23 6.25 23.63
CA ARG A 335 -1.40 6.41 24.50
C ARG A 335 -2.44 5.35 24.16
N ALA A 336 -3.41 5.14 25.04
CA ALA A 336 -4.55 4.28 24.75
C ALA A 336 -5.27 4.73 23.46
N GLY A 337 -5.53 3.78 22.56
CA GLY A 337 -6.14 4.02 21.24
C GLY A 337 -5.17 4.46 20.13
N ASP A 338 -3.87 4.59 20.44
CA ASP A 338 -2.83 4.82 19.45
C ASP A 338 -2.51 3.54 18.64
N TYR A 339 -1.75 3.70 17.58
CA TYR A 339 -1.17 2.61 16.81
C TYR A 339 0.25 3.00 16.36
N ILE A 340 1.04 1.99 16.01
CA ILE A 340 2.38 2.16 15.47
C ILE A 340 2.34 1.77 13.99
N CYS A 341 3.00 2.56 13.14
CA CYS A 341 3.09 2.29 11.71
C CYS A 341 4.56 2.24 11.29
N LEU A 342 4.98 1.10 10.73
CA LEU A 342 6.30 0.92 10.12
C LEU A 342 6.20 1.29 8.63
N GLN A 343 6.73 2.44 8.26
CA GLN A 343 6.77 2.91 6.87
C GLN A 343 8.07 2.45 6.22
N ASN A 344 8.02 1.38 5.42
CA ASN A 344 9.21 0.70 4.94
C ASN A 344 9.64 1.16 3.55
N TYR A 345 10.75 1.88 3.43
CA TYR A 345 11.41 2.24 2.17
C TYR A 345 12.69 1.43 1.90
N LEU A 346 12.94 0.37 2.68
CA LEU A 346 13.98 -0.61 2.40
C LEU A 346 13.56 -1.46 1.18
N SER A 347 14.53 -1.97 0.43
CA SER A 347 14.25 -2.81 -0.74
C SER A 347 13.50 -4.09 -0.33
N PRO A 348 12.36 -4.42 -0.95
CA PRO A 348 11.55 -5.58 -0.57
C PRO A 348 12.29 -6.91 -0.77
N SER A 349 12.24 -7.79 0.22
CA SER A 349 12.71 -9.18 0.15
C SER A 349 12.04 -10.01 1.25
N ALA A 350 12.03 -11.33 1.10
CA ALA A 350 11.45 -12.23 2.11
C ALA A 350 12.16 -12.12 3.47
N GLU A 351 13.47 -11.83 3.47
CA GLU A 351 14.27 -11.61 4.68
C GLU A 351 13.88 -10.31 5.38
N ILE A 352 13.62 -9.24 4.61
CA ILE A 352 13.12 -7.97 5.14
C ILE A 352 11.70 -8.16 5.69
N ASP A 353 10.81 -8.82 4.95
CA ASP A 353 9.44 -9.13 5.41
C ASP A 353 9.46 -9.87 6.75
N GLY A 354 10.27 -10.92 6.85
CA GLY A 354 10.42 -11.70 8.08
C GLY A 354 11.03 -10.88 9.23
N ALA A 355 11.96 -9.96 8.95
CA ALA A 355 12.54 -9.10 9.97
C ALA A 355 11.57 -8.02 10.45
N VAL A 356 10.79 -7.41 9.54
CA VAL A 356 9.71 -6.49 9.86
C VAL A 356 8.63 -7.20 10.68
N ALA A 357 8.23 -8.42 10.32
CA ALA A 357 7.25 -9.19 11.08
C ALA A 357 7.69 -9.44 12.53
N ARG A 358 8.97 -9.79 12.75
CA ARG A 358 9.53 -9.93 14.11
C ARG A 358 9.55 -8.61 14.88
N LEU A 359 9.91 -7.51 14.22
CA LEU A 359 9.87 -6.18 14.83
C LEU A 359 8.45 -5.80 15.25
N ARG A 360 7.45 -6.04 14.37
CA ARG A 360 6.03 -5.81 14.67
C ARG A 360 5.58 -6.62 15.88
N ALA A 361 5.95 -7.90 15.95
CA ALA A 361 5.59 -8.77 17.07
C ALA A 361 6.21 -8.31 18.40
N ALA A 362 7.49 -7.90 18.39
CA ALA A 362 8.16 -7.38 19.58
C ALA A 362 7.49 -6.10 20.10
N ILE A 363 7.17 -5.16 19.20
CA ILE A 363 6.45 -3.93 19.54
C ILE A 363 5.05 -4.25 20.08
N PHE A 364 4.28 -5.08 19.38
CA PHE A 364 2.92 -5.47 19.77
C PHE A 364 2.91 -6.10 21.17
N LYS A 365 3.81 -7.06 21.44
CA LYS A 365 3.88 -7.73 22.74
C LYS A 365 4.26 -6.77 23.88
N LYS A 366 5.18 -5.84 23.63
CA LYS A 366 5.69 -4.91 24.65
C LYS A 366 4.73 -3.76 24.95
N TYR A 367 4.13 -3.18 23.91
CA TYR A 367 3.32 -1.96 24.04
C TYR A 367 1.81 -2.22 23.97
N LYS A 368 1.37 -3.44 23.58
CA LYS A 368 -0.04 -3.82 23.41
C LYS A 368 -0.80 -2.90 22.45
N LEU A 369 -0.12 -2.39 21.42
CA LEU A 369 -0.69 -1.50 20.41
C LEU A 369 -0.71 -2.18 19.04
N PRO A 370 -1.71 -1.89 18.19
CA PRO A 370 -1.67 -2.31 16.80
C PRO A 370 -0.39 -1.82 16.13
N VAL A 371 0.27 -2.70 15.39
CA VAL A 371 1.47 -2.37 14.61
C VAL A 371 1.21 -2.68 13.14
N THR A 372 0.94 -1.64 12.35
CA THR A 372 0.79 -1.76 10.90
C THR A 372 2.14 -1.59 10.21
N HIS A 373 2.23 -2.05 8.96
CA HIS A 373 3.37 -1.76 8.11
C HIS A 373 2.90 -1.61 6.66
N GLY A 374 3.70 -0.91 5.86
CA GLY A 374 3.51 -0.88 4.42
C GLY A 374 4.79 -0.46 3.72
N TYR A 375 5.00 -0.98 2.51
CA TYR A 375 6.12 -0.57 1.67
C TYR A 375 5.83 0.78 0.99
N GLY A 376 6.78 1.70 1.08
CA GLY A 376 6.76 2.95 0.34
C GLY A 376 7.30 2.75 -1.07
N PRO A 377 6.74 3.43 -2.09
CA PRO A 377 5.66 4.42 -2.01
C PRO A 377 4.24 3.82 -2.00
N ARG A 378 4.06 2.50 -2.14
CA ARG A 378 2.74 1.85 -2.28
C ARG A 378 1.75 2.26 -1.19
N TYR A 379 2.14 2.27 0.09
CA TYR A 379 1.21 2.63 1.18
C TYR A 379 0.73 4.08 1.11
N LEU A 380 1.44 4.98 0.40
CA LEU A 380 0.98 6.36 0.19
C LEU A 380 -0.35 6.38 -0.57
N HIS A 381 -0.58 5.36 -1.38
CA HIS A 381 -1.81 5.09 -2.11
C HIS A 381 -2.69 4.05 -1.41
N SER A 382 -2.47 3.74 -0.12
CA SER A 382 -3.40 2.95 0.72
C SER A 382 -3.70 3.71 2.02
N THR A 383 -2.86 3.57 3.03
CA THR A 383 -3.02 4.14 4.37
C THR A 383 -2.54 5.58 4.48
N GLY A 384 -1.84 6.10 3.47
CA GLY A 384 -1.27 7.45 3.46
C GLY A 384 -2.28 8.56 3.76
N GLN A 385 -3.51 8.43 3.25
CA GLN A 385 -4.62 9.34 3.55
C GLN A 385 -5.00 9.28 5.04
N LEU A 386 -5.18 8.09 5.62
CA LEU A 386 -5.47 7.91 7.05
C LEU A 386 -4.33 8.44 7.94
N HIS A 387 -3.07 8.23 7.56
CA HIS A 387 -1.92 8.71 8.31
C HIS A 387 -1.90 10.24 8.46
N LYS A 388 -2.35 10.95 7.43
CA LYS A 388 -2.30 12.41 7.34
C LYS A 388 -3.62 13.08 7.72
N GLY A 389 -4.75 12.51 7.32
CA GLY A 389 -6.10 13.05 7.49
C GLY A 389 -6.88 12.45 8.68
N GLY A 390 -6.49 11.27 9.16
CA GLY A 390 -7.17 10.61 10.28
C GLY A 390 -6.80 11.16 11.65
N ALA A 391 -7.33 10.55 12.72
CA ALA A 391 -7.04 10.97 14.10
C ALA A 391 -5.53 11.00 14.39
N ASN A 392 -5.04 11.92 15.23
CA ASN A 392 -3.62 11.99 15.62
C ASN A 392 -3.22 10.90 16.62
N ARG A 393 -3.36 9.64 16.18
CA ARG A 393 -3.20 8.41 16.96
C ARG A 393 -2.02 7.55 16.47
N GLY A 394 -1.42 7.89 15.34
CA GLY A 394 -0.28 7.15 14.79
C GLY A 394 1.06 7.62 15.37
N LEU A 395 1.92 6.65 15.69
CA LEU A 395 3.35 6.81 15.85
C LEU A 395 4.04 6.16 14.64
N PHE A 396 4.75 6.96 13.86
CA PHE A 396 5.30 6.54 12.57
C PHE A 396 6.81 6.31 12.68
N MET A 397 7.25 5.10 12.34
CA MET A 397 8.66 4.75 12.22
C MET A 397 8.97 4.58 10.73
N GLN A 398 9.60 5.60 10.14
CA GLN A 398 10.01 5.55 8.75
C GLN A 398 11.38 4.88 8.62
N LEU A 399 11.40 3.72 7.99
CA LEU A 399 12.59 2.90 7.80
C LEU A 399 13.13 3.19 6.41
N THR A 400 14.35 3.72 6.34
CA THR A 400 15.05 4.04 5.09
C THR A 400 16.43 3.39 5.09
N GLY A 401 17.06 3.25 3.94
CA GLY A 401 18.43 2.76 3.84
C GLY A 401 19.05 3.12 2.50
N GLU A 402 20.34 2.82 2.37
CA GLU A 402 21.09 3.09 1.15
C GLU A 402 20.54 2.31 -0.06
N ASN A 403 20.57 2.94 -1.23
CA ASN A 403 20.23 2.30 -2.49
C ASN A 403 21.45 1.51 -3.00
N ILE A 404 21.49 0.19 -2.76
CA ILE A 404 22.60 -0.68 -3.17
C ILE A 404 22.80 -0.68 -4.69
N VAL A 405 21.68 -0.59 -5.43
CA VAL A 405 21.64 -0.44 -6.88
C VAL A 405 20.73 0.73 -7.22
N ASP A 406 20.99 1.35 -8.37
CA ASP A 406 20.15 2.43 -8.87
C ASP A 406 19.99 2.31 -10.39
N VAL A 407 18.91 2.88 -10.91
CA VAL A 407 18.58 2.88 -12.33
C VAL A 407 17.99 4.22 -12.74
N ALA A 408 18.53 4.77 -13.83
CA ALA A 408 18.10 6.04 -14.40
C ALA A 408 16.65 5.96 -14.92
N ILE A 409 15.90 7.04 -14.76
CA ILE A 409 14.57 7.22 -15.33
C ILE A 409 14.73 8.09 -16.58
N PRO A 410 14.44 7.58 -17.78
CA PRO A 410 14.41 8.41 -18.98
C PRO A 410 13.46 9.60 -18.79
N GLU A 411 13.93 10.81 -19.14
CA GLU A 411 13.14 12.02 -18.99
C GLU A 411 11.90 12.04 -19.89
N ASP A 412 11.96 11.32 -21.01
CA ASP A 412 10.90 11.19 -22.01
C ASP A 412 11.01 9.83 -22.72
N LEU A 413 10.12 9.60 -23.68
CA LEU A 413 10.12 8.43 -24.56
C LEU A 413 11.13 8.62 -25.70
N ASN A 414 11.78 7.52 -26.10
CA ASN A 414 12.81 7.48 -27.13
C ASN A 414 14.06 8.33 -26.82
N THR A 415 14.45 8.43 -25.55
CA THR A 415 15.68 9.12 -25.13
C THR A 415 16.37 8.37 -23.99
N ASP A 416 17.70 8.46 -23.95
CA ASP A 416 18.52 7.96 -22.84
C ASP A 416 18.88 9.07 -21.84
N ARG A 417 18.45 10.32 -22.09
CA ARG A 417 18.69 11.43 -21.16
C ARG A 417 17.89 11.20 -19.87
N SER A 418 18.55 11.44 -18.74
CA SER A 418 17.97 11.26 -17.41
C SER A 418 18.50 12.34 -16.48
N PHE A 419 17.60 12.93 -15.70
CA PHE A 419 17.92 13.84 -14.60
C PHE A 419 17.54 13.24 -13.23
N LEU A 420 16.87 12.09 -13.21
CA LEU A 420 16.33 11.45 -12.02
C LEU A 420 16.56 9.93 -12.11
N SER A 421 16.87 9.30 -10.99
CA SER A 421 16.92 7.85 -10.87
C SER A 421 15.78 7.34 -9.99
N PHE A 422 15.48 6.05 -10.05
CA PHE A 422 14.48 5.44 -9.18
C PHE A 422 14.88 5.51 -7.71
N GLY A 423 16.17 5.35 -7.37
CA GLY A 423 16.68 5.57 -6.02
C GLY A 423 16.44 7.00 -5.54
N ALA A 424 16.77 8.01 -6.36
CA ALA A 424 16.53 9.41 -6.03
C ALA A 424 15.01 9.74 -5.91
N LEU A 425 14.17 9.11 -6.73
CA LEU A 425 12.71 9.23 -6.64
C LEU A 425 12.18 8.61 -5.34
N LYS A 426 12.61 7.39 -4.99
CA LYS A 426 12.26 6.72 -3.73
C LYS A 426 12.64 7.58 -2.52
N ASP A 427 13.84 8.15 -2.51
CA ASP A 427 14.31 9.03 -1.44
C ASP A 427 13.47 10.31 -1.36
N ALA A 428 13.11 10.90 -2.52
CA ALA A 428 12.22 12.07 -2.58
C ALA A 428 10.81 11.76 -2.06
N GLN A 429 10.31 10.54 -2.28
CA GLN A 429 9.02 10.09 -1.76
C GLN A 429 9.06 9.89 -0.23
N ALA A 430 10.10 9.24 0.29
CA ALA A 430 10.30 9.07 1.73
C ALA A 430 10.39 10.42 2.46
N GLN A 431 11.22 11.34 1.96
CA GLN A 431 11.34 12.68 2.52
C GLN A 431 10.06 13.51 2.35
N GLY A 432 9.37 13.36 1.22
CA GLY A 432 8.10 14.04 0.95
C GLY A 432 7.02 13.64 1.97
N ASP A 433 6.90 12.35 2.26
CA ASP A 433 5.94 11.85 3.25
C ASP A 433 6.34 12.25 4.69
N TRP A 434 7.63 12.18 5.01
CA TRP A 434 8.16 12.67 6.28
C TRP A 434 7.76 14.13 6.55
N ARG A 435 7.97 15.02 5.57
CA ARG A 435 7.61 16.44 5.68
C ARG A 435 6.10 16.62 5.82
N ALA A 436 5.30 15.92 5.01
CA ALA A 436 3.84 15.99 5.09
C ALA A 436 3.31 15.58 6.48
N LEU A 437 3.88 14.54 7.09
CA LEU A 437 3.52 14.09 8.42
C LEU A 437 3.97 15.08 9.52
N LYS A 438 5.17 15.64 9.42
CA LYS A 438 5.66 16.66 10.36
C LYS A 438 4.80 17.93 10.33
N GLU A 439 4.45 18.43 9.15
CA GLU A 439 3.57 19.61 8.99
C GLU A 439 2.17 19.39 9.58
N LYS A 440 1.70 18.14 9.59
CA LYS A 440 0.43 17.73 10.23
C LYS A 440 0.57 17.46 11.73
N GLY A 441 1.73 17.73 12.34
CA GLY A 441 1.98 17.51 13.77
C GLY A 441 1.94 16.04 14.18
N ARG A 442 2.31 15.13 13.26
CA ARG A 442 2.34 13.69 13.53
C ARG A 442 3.62 13.31 14.27
N ARG A 443 3.52 12.29 15.13
CA ARG A 443 4.66 11.71 15.86
C ARG A 443 5.41 10.78 14.92
N ILE A 444 6.55 11.22 14.41
CA ILE A 444 7.33 10.47 13.43
C ILE A 444 8.83 10.53 13.72
N ILE A 445 9.52 9.40 13.57
CA ILE A 445 10.99 9.30 13.53
C ILE A 445 11.43 8.57 12.25
N ARG A 446 12.54 9.01 11.67
CA ARG A 446 13.12 8.38 10.48
C ARG A 446 14.39 7.68 10.92
N ILE A 447 14.41 6.38 10.74
CA ILE A 447 15.52 5.50 11.12
C ILE A 447 16.17 5.07 9.81
N HIS A 448 17.39 5.55 9.59
CA HIS A 448 18.14 5.34 8.36
C HIS A 448 19.23 4.29 8.60
N CYS A 449 19.16 3.19 7.87
CA CYS A 449 20.16 2.13 7.86
C CYS A 449 21.31 2.49 6.93
N GLN A 450 22.54 2.48 7.47
CA GLN A 450 23.75 2.81 6.70
C GLN A 450 24.40 1.57 6.05
N LYS A 451 23.96 0.36 6.42
CA LYS A 451 24.56 -0.92 5.99
C LYS A 451 23.47 -1.94 5.65
N ASP A 452 23.61 -3.17 6.15
CA ASP A 452 22.68 -4.27 5.90
C ASP A 452 21.35 -4.06 6.62
N ALA A 453 20.29 -3.94 5.82
CA ALA A 453 18.93 -3.69 6.28
C ALA A 453 18.35 -4.83 7.14
N VAL A 454 18.71 -6.10 6.87
CA VAL A 454 18.21 -7.26 7.62
C VAL A 454 18.83 -7.30 9.02
N ILE A 455 20.16 -7.12 9.10
CA ILE A 455 20.89 -7.05 10.37
C ILE A 455 20.39 -5.86 11.19
N PHE A 456 20.18 -4.73 10.54
CA PHE A 456 19.62 -3.53 11.16
C PHE A 456 18.24 -3.77 11.78
N LEU A 457 17.28 -4.37 11.05
CA LEU A 457 15.96 -4.69 11.59
C LEU A 457 16.02 -5.68 12.76
N LYS A 458 16.93 -6.64 12.72
CA LYS A 458 17.19 -7.56 13.83
C LYS A 458 17.71 -6.81 15.07
N LYS A 459 18.63 -5.86 14.89
CA LYS A 459 19.13 -4.99 15.98
C LYS A 459 18.01 -4.12 16.56
N LEU A 460 17.17 -3.51 15.72
CA LEU A 460 15.99 -2.75 16.18
C LEU A 460 15.06 -3.62 17.04
N THR A 461 14.84 -4.87 16.62
CA THR A 461 14.00 -5.82 17.36
C THR A 461 14.63 -6.17 18.71
N ALA A 462 15.95 -6.40 18.76
CA ALA A 462 16.69 -6.71 19.99
C ALA A 462 16.79 -5.52 20.97
N SER A 463 16.57 -4.29 20.50
CA SER A 463 16.50 -3.08 21.32
C SER A 463 15.14 -2.86 22.01
N LEU A 464 14.14 -3.71 21.74
CA LEU A 464 12.81 -3.67 22.36
C LEU A 464 12.70 -4.76 23.42
#